data_AF-A0A519SK84-F1
#
_entry.id   AF-A0A519SK84-F1
#
_cell.length_a   1.000
_cell.length_b   1.000
_cell.length_c   1.000
_cell.angle_alpha   90.00
_cell.angle_beta   90.00
_cell.angle_gamma   90.00
#
_symmetry.space_group_name_H-M   'P 1'
#
loop_
_entity.id
_entity.type
_entity.pdbx_description
1 polymer ?
#
loop_
_entity_poly.entity_id
_entity_poly.type
_entity_poly.pdbx_seq_one_letter_code
_entity_poly.pdbx_strand_id
1 'polypeptide(L)'
;MKRPPLWNIILAGIFILSIVFYIAYFEVKFHYLEAYNGVVTKKLHIPPKNMPDLVISGTDEVFPCWKWKGIDFGTVGLGDSIIKRKYESKAYYYKKLGNGKFSVDTLEYWLLF
;
A
#
# COMPACT_ATOMS: atom_id res chain seq x y z
N MET A 1 -29.95 41.86 2.99
CA MET A 1 -29.41 40.70 2.24
C MET A 1 -30.51 39.65 2.09
N LYS A 2 -30.87 39.24 0.86
CA LYS A 2 -31.86 38.17 0.63
C LYS A 2 -31.25 36.85 1.12
N ARG A 3 -31.94 36.13 2.01
CA ARG A 3 -31.49 34.82 2.47
C ARG A 3 -31.45 33.87 1.27
N PRO A 4 -30.37 33.11 1.07
CA PRO A 4 -30.31 32.13 -0.01
C PRO A 4 -31.44 31.11 0.21
N PRO A 5 -32.05 30.61 -0.88
CA PRO A 5 -33.07 29.59 -0.79
C PRO A 5 -32.51 28.35 -0.09
N LEU A 6 -33.32 27.74 0.78
CA LEU A 6 -32.92 26.60 1.62
C LEU A 6 -32.22 25.48 0.83
N TRP A 7 -32.65 25.27 -0.41
CA TRP A 7 -32.05 24.31 -1.35
C TRP A 7 -30.56 24.54 -1.63
N ASN A 8 -30.12 25.79 -1.72
CA ASN A 8 -28.69 26.09 -1.96
C ASN A 8 -27.84 25.79 -0.73
N ILE A 9 -28.42 25.94 0.47
CA ILE A 9 -27.75 25.61 1.74
C ILE A 9 -27.61 24.08 1.86
N ILE A 10 -28.65 23.33 1.50
CA ILE A 10 -28.63 21.86 1.52
C ILE A 10 -27.61 21.31 0.53
N LEU A 11 -27.60 21.82 -0.72
CA LEU A 11 -26.63 21.39 -1.75
C LEU A 11 -25.19 21.68 -1.35
N ALA A 12 -24.92 22.86 -0.78
CA ALA A 12 -23.60 23.19 -0.25
C ALA A 12 -23.18 22.24 0.87
N GLY A 13 -24.11 21.88 1.76
CA GLY A 13 -23.87 20.90 2.82
C GLY A 13 -23.48 19.52 2.28
N ILE A 14 -24.22 19.01 1.30
CA ILE A 14 -23.94 17.70 0.66
C ILE A 14 -22.57 17.74 -0.05
N PHE A 15 -22.28 18.82 -0.76
CA PHE A 15 -20.99 18.98 -1.47
C PHE A 15 -19.82 18.96 -0.49
N ILE A 16 -19.90 19.71 0.62
CA ILE A 16 -18.87 19.70 1.67
C ILE A 16 -18.73 18.30 2.28
N LEU A 17 -19.86 17.63 2.58
CA LEU A 17 -19.83 16.29 3.14
C LEU A 17 -19.15 15.28 2.20
N SER A 18 -19.40 15.40 0.89
CA SER A 18 -18.79 14.54 -0.13
C SER A 18 -17.26 14.75 -0.22
N ILE A 19 -16.79 15.99 -0.07
CA ILE A 19 -15.35 16.29 -0.04
C ILE A 19 -14.72 15.72 1.23
N VAL A 20 -15.36 15.86 2.39
CA VAL A 20 -14.86 15.30 3.65
C VAL A 20 -14.82 13.77 3.58
N PHE A 21 -15.85 13.13 3.03
CA PHE A 21 -15.85 11.68 2.82
C PHE A 21 -14.77 11.24 1.83
N TYR A 22 -14.54 12.00 0.77
CA TYR A 22 -13.46 11.73 -0.19
C TYR A 22 -12.09 11.85 0.47
N ILE A 23 -11.84 12.90 1.24
CA ILE A 23 -10.59 13.09 1.99
C ILE A 23 -10.40 11.95 2.97
N ALA A 24 -11.42 11.60 3.78
CA ALA A 24 -11.33 10.49 4.73
C ALA A 24 -11.16 9.13 4.05
N TYR A 25 -11.83 8.88 2.91
CA TYR A 25 -11.63 7.67 2.12
C TYR A 25 -10.22 7.57 1.56
N PHE A 26 -9.68 8.66 1.02
CA PHE A 26 -8.29 8.72 0.58
C PHE A 26 -7.34 8.58 1.76
N GLU A 27 -7.57 9.28 2.86
CA GLU A 27 -6.73 9.18 4.04
C GLU A 27 -6.75 7.76 4.58
N VAL A 28 -7.90 7.08 4.73
CA VAL A 28 -7.95 5.65 5.11
C VAL A 28 -7.24 4.76 4.09
N LYS A 29 -7.50 4.91 2.78
CA LYS A 29 -6.86 4.10 1.72
C LYS A 29 -5.34 4.31 1.65
N PHE A 30 -4.86 5.52 1.96
CA PHE A 30 -3.46 5.92 1.89
C PHE A 30 -2.74 5.94 3.25
N HIS A 31 -3.44 5.86 4.37
CA HIS A 31 -2.82 5.69 5.69
C HIS A 31 -2.25 4.26 5.82
N TYR A 32 -2.83 3.29 5.11
CA TYR A 32 -2.24 1.97 4.84
C TYR A 32 -1.06 1.99 3.85
N LEU A 33 -0.67 3.17 3.35
CA LEU A 33 0.41 3.36 2.39
C LEU A 33 1.61 4.04 3.07
N GLU A 34 1.96 3.64 4.30
CA GLU A 34 3.16 4.10 4.99
C GLU A 34 4.44 3.86 4.17
N ALA A 35 5.50 4.59 4.52
CA ALA A 35 6.80 4.43 3.89
C ALA A 35 7.47 3.17 4.43
N TYR A 36 7.24 2.03 3.78
CA TYR A 36 7.88 0.78 4.17
C TYR A 36 9.27 0.72 3.56
N ASN A 37 10.30 0.82 4.39
CA ASN A 37 11.68 0.56 4.02
C ASN A 37 12.20 -0.54 4.94
N GLY A 38 12.40 -1.73 4.40
CA GLY A 38 13.03 -2.75 5.24
C GLY A 38 13.37 -4.04 4.54
N VAL A 39 13.96 -4.94 5.32
CA VAL A 39 14.52 -6.22 4.87
C VAL A 39 13.63 -7.38 5.32
N VAL A 40 13.31 -8.30 4.41
CA VAL A 40 12.54 -9.51 4.71
C VAL A 40 13.30 -10.38 5.72
N THR A 41 12.73 -10.56 6.90
CA THR A 41 13.30 -11.38 8.00
C THR A 41 12.58 -12.70 8.19
N LYS A 42 11.31 -12.79 7.82
CA LYS A 42 10.51 -14.02 7.98
C LYS A 42 9.40 -14.11 6.94
N LYS A 43 9.12 -15.34 6.50
CA LYS A 43 7.90 -15.69 5.76
C LYS A 43 6.91 -16.35 6.70
N LEU A 44 5.69 -15.83 6.79
CA LEU A 44 4.60 -16.43 7.56
C LEU A 44 3.85 -17.45 6.71
N HIS A 45 3.38 -18.51 7.37
CA HIS A 45 2.88 -19.73 6.70
C HIS A 45 1.35 -19.75 6.48
N ILE A 46 0.64 -18.63 6.68
CA ILE A 46 -0.83 -18.51 6.59
C ILE A 46 -1.12 -17.18 5.87
N PRO A 47 -1.87 -17.09 4.74
CA PRO A 47 -3.26 -17.57 4.55
C PRO A 47 -3.50 -18.30 3.18
N PRO A 48 -4.75 -18.71 2.85
CA PRO A 48 -5.01 -19.99 2.21
C PRO A 48 -4.88 -19.92 0.68
N LYS A 49 -4.05 -20.82 0.12
CA LYS A 49 -3.81 -21.03 -1.31
C LYS A 49 -2.97 -19.93 -1.99
N ASN A 50 -1.67 -19.93 -1.67
CA ASN A 50 -0.51 -19.60 -2.53
C ASN A 50 0.27 -18.29 -2.32
N MET A 51 0.06 -17.48 -1.28
CA MET A 51 0.98 -16.33 -1.03
C MET A 51 1.27 -16.10 0.47
N PRO A 52 2.55 -16.11 0.89
CA PRO A 52 2.93 -15.89 2.29
C PRO A 52 2.92 -14.41 2.65
N ASP A 53 2.63 -14.08 3.90
CA ASP A 53 2.89 -12.74 4.42
C ASP A 53 4.37 -12.59 4.82
N LEU A 54 4.95 -11.40 4.64
CA LEU A 54 6.37 -11.13 4.93
C LEU A 54 6.54 -10.25 6.16
N VAL A 55 7.45 -10.63 7.05
CA VAL A 55 7.90 -9.75 8.14
C VAL A 55 9.13 -9.00 7.65
N ILE A 56 9.13 -7.68 7.81
CA ILE A 56 10.19 -6.81 7.33
C ILE A 56 10.83 -6.09 8.52
N SER A 57 12.16 -6.15 8.67
CA SER A 57 12.89 -5.38 9.68
C SER A 57 12.90 -3.91 9.32
N GLY A 58 12.54 -3.04 10.27
CA GLY A 58 12.37 -1.60 10.03
C GLY A 58 10.93 -1.19 9.72
N THR A 59 9.99 -2.13 9.80
CA THR A 59 8.56 -1.87 9.71
C THR A 59 7.86 -2.46 10.94
N ASP A 60 6.92 -1.73 11.54
CA ASP A 60 6.14 -2.23 12.69
C ASP A 60 5.06 -3.26 12.26
N GLU A 61 4.85 -3.42 10.95
CA GLU A 61 3.79 -4.23 10.36
C GLU A 61 4.31 -5.40 9.52
N VAL A 62 3.43 -6.38 9.32
CA VAL A 62 3.60 -7.47 8.37
C VAL A 62 3.17 -7.00 6.98
N PHE A 63 4.00 -7.24 5.95
CA PHE A 63 3.73 -6.83 4.58
C PHE A 63 2.83 -7.84 3.84
N PRO A 64 1.59 -7.46 3.48
CA PRO A 64 0.62 -8.35 2.86
C PRO A 64 0.92 -8.56 1.38
N CYS A 65 1.36 -9.77 1.02
CA CYS A 65 1.87 -10.05 -0.33
C CYS A 65 0.78 -10.18 -1.38
N TRP A 66 -0.41 -10.62 -0.98
CA TRP A 66 -1.58 -10.74 -1.85
C TRP A 66 -2.06 -9.41 -2.45
N LYS A 67 -1.55 -8.27 -1.98
CA LYS A 67 -1.89 -6.93 -2.47
C LYS A 67 -0.99 -6.44 -3.61
N TRP A 68 0.01 -7.20 -4.05
CA TRP A 68 1.02 -6.73 -5.02
C TRP A 68 1.12 -7.59 -6.27
N LYS A 69 1.17 -6.93 -7.42
CA LYS A 69 1.33 -7.51 -8.77
C LYS A 69 2.76 -7.22 -9.24
N GLY A 70 3.30 -8.10 -10.07
CA GLY A 70 4.62 -7.93 -10.67
C GLY A 70 5.75 -8.66 -9.93
N ILE A 71 5.41 -9.47 -8.93
CA ILE A 71 6.36 -10.31 -8.19
C ILE A 71 5.80 -11.69 -7.93
N ASP A 72 6.66 -12.70 -8.05
CA ASP A 72 6.40 -14.04 -7.54
C ASP A 72 6.91 -14.13 -6.09
N PHE A 73 5.99 -14.04 -5.13
CA PHE A 73 6.29 -14.14 -3.70
C PHE A 73 6.81 -15.50 -3.25
N GLY A 74 6.64 -16.55 -4.06
CA GLY A 74 7.32 -17.83 -3.88
C GLY A 74 8.84 -17.67 -3.96
N THR A 75 9.32 -16.78 -4.83
CA THR A 75 10.76 -16.56 -5.08
C THR A 75 11.43 -15.54 -4.16
N VAL A 76 10.66 -14.88 -3.29
CA VAL A 76 11.22 -13.92 -2.33
C VAL A 76 12.19 -14.62 -1.39
N GLY A 77 13.38 -14.08 -1.21
CA GLY A 77 14.39 -14.58 -0.29
C GLY A 77 14.35 -13.88 1.06
N LEU A 78 14.94 -14.51 2.06
CA LEU A 78 15.37 -13.79 3.26
C LEU A 78 16.49 -12.82 2.89
N GLY A 79 16.45 -11.59 3.41
CA GLY A 79 17.44 -10.57 3.11
C GLY A 79 17.16 -9.72 1.87
N ASP A 80 16.09 -10.00 1.12
CA ASP A 80 15.58 -9.07 0.12
C ASP A 80 14.95 -7.85 0.80
N SER A 81 14.83 -6.73 0.09
CA SER A 81 14.17 -5.54 0.62
C SER A 81 12.97 -5.12 -0.21
N ILE A 82 11.97 -4.56 0.47
CA ILE A 82 10.83 -3.92 -0.16
C ILE A 82 10.84 -2.47 0.28
N ILE A 83 10.79 -1.58 -0.70
CA ILE A 83 10.79 -0.13 -0.53
C ILE A 83 9.52 0.41 -1.15
N LYS A 84 8.73 1.10 -0.34
CA LYS A 84 7.53 1.79 -0.80
C LYS A 84 7.51 3.18 -0.22
N ARG A 85 7.32 4.18 -1.07
CA ARG A 85 7.21 5.58 -0.63
C ARG A 85 5.76 5.90 -0.30
N LYS A 86 5.56 6.81 0.66
CA LYS A 86 4.25 7.16 1.23
C LYS A 86 3.21 7.58 0.18
N TYR A 87 3.66 8.23 -0.88
CA TYR A 87 2.78 8.81 -1.91
C TYR A 87 2.94 8.15 -3.29
N GLU A 88 3.70 7.06 -3.38
CA GLU A 88 3.84 6.32 -4.64
C GLU A 88 2.84 5.15 -4.67
N SER A 89 2.15 5.01 -5.80
CA SER A 89 1.27 3.85 -6.08
C SER A 89 2.06 2.56 -6.33
N LYS A 90 3.37 2.69 -6.47
CA LYS A 90 4.33 1.62 -6.72
C LYS A 90 5.15 1.35 -5.48
N ALA A 91 5.47 0.08 -5.27
CA ALA A 91 6.56 -0.34 -4.40
C ALA A 91 7.67 -0.94 -5.28
N TYR A 92 8.86 -1.09 -4.71
CA TYR A 92 10.03 -1.65 -5.38
C TYR A 92 10.54 -2.82 -4.55
N TYR A 93 10.74 -3.95 -5.20
CA TYR A 93 11.33 -5.13 -4.62
C TYR A 93 12.77 -5.26 -5.09
N TYR A 94 13.69 -5.35 -4.12
CA TYR A 94 15.11 -5.51 -4.35
C TYR A 94 15.50 -6.95 -4.02
N LYS A 95 15.61 -7.76 -5.06
CA LYS A 95 16.03 -9.15 -4.96
C LYS A 95 17.55 -9.23 -4.85
N LYS A 96 18.05 -9.81 -3.77
CA LYS A 96 19.49 -10.02 -3.57
C LYS A 96 19.99 -11.11 -4.52
N LEU A 97 20.92 -10.74 -5.41
CA LEU A 97 21.50 -11.67 -6.40
C LEU A 97 22.83 -12.30 -5.94
N GLY A 98 23.45 -11.75 -4.89
CA GLY A 98 24.80 -12.11 -4.43
C GLY A 98 25.84 -11.04 -4.77
N ASN A 99 27.01 -11.08 -4.12
CA ASN A 99 28.13 -10.13 -4.33
C ASN A 99 27.75 -8.65 -4.23
N GLY A 100 26.81 -8.31 -3.32
CA GLY A 100 26.33 -6.95 -3.12
C GLY A 100 25.42 -6.41 -4.23
N LYS A 101 25.03 -7.24 -5.21
CA LYS A 101 24.14 -6.85 -6.31
C LYS A 101 22.67 -7.14 -5.98
N PHE A 102 21.81 -6.31 -6.54
CA PHE A 102 20.35 -6.43 -6.44
C PHE A 102 19.72 -6.35 -7.83
N SER A 103 18.68 -7.15 -8.06
CA SER A 103 17.69 -6.92 -9.11
C SER A 103 16.58 -6.05 -8.53
N VAL A 104 16.01 -5.16 -9.32
CA VAL A 104 14.91 -4.29 -8.88
C VAL A 104 13.69 -4.58 -9.74
N ASP A 105 12.62 -5.01 -9.10
CA ASP A 105 11.32 -5.22 -9.73
C ASP A 105 10.32 -4.17 -9.21
N THR A 106 9.49 -3.66 -10.10
CA THR A 106 8.41 -2.73 -9.72
C THR A 106 7.19 -3.54 -9.30
N LEU A 107 6.67 -3.23 -8.13
CA LEU A 107 5.44 -3.77 -7.59
C LEU A 107 4.31 -2.78 -7.79
N GLU A 108 3.21 -3.25 -8.37
CA GLU A 108 1.98 -2.47 -8.50
C GLU A 108 0.95 -2.99 -7.51
N TYR A 109 0.22 -2.10 -6.86
CA TYR A 109 -0.87 -2.51 -5.98
C TYR A 109 -1.96 -3.22 -6.81
N TRP A 110 -2.47 -4.36 -6.34
CA TRP A 110 -3.67 -4.99 -6.90
C TRP A 110 -4.84 -4.05 -6.71
N LEU A 111 -5.13 -3.25 -7.72
CA LEU A 111 -6.43 -2.65 -7.89
C LEU A 111 -7.35 -3.79 -8.33
N LEU A 112 -7.98 -4.46 -7.36
CA LEU A 112 -9.13 -5.32 -7.63
C LEU A 112 -10.18 -4.44 -8.34
N PHE A 113 -10.34 -4.66 -9.64
CA PHE A 113 -11.52 -4.25 -10.39
C PHE A 113 -12.50 -5.41 -10.38
#